data_AF-A0A1F3XC74-F1
#
_entry.id   AF-A0A1F3XC74-F1
#
_cell.length_a   1.000
_cell.length_b   1.000
_cell.length_c   1.000
_cell.angle_alpha   90.00
_cell.angle_beta   90.00
_cell.angle_gamma   90.00
#
_symmetry.space_group_name_H-M   'P 1'
#
loop_
_entity.id
_entity.type
_entity.pdbx_description
1 polymer ?
#
loop_
_entity_poly.entity_id
_entity_poly.type
_entity_poly.pdbx_seq_one_letter_code
_entity_poly.pdbx_strand_id
1 'polypeptide(L)'
;MLRIKAFLVVERNATRDYLDVAALSYHLGLKKSAAALERMNELYAQFAGEGGDMLVSLAVKLANPDPYDLTEVDLSEYKGIIAPWNDWRAVQAQCRALVVAFLKLSPQSSSPAPEGS
;
A
#
# COMPACT_ATOMS: atom_id res chain seq x y z
N MET A 1 -2.02 1.01 -12.93
CA MET A 1 -0.65 0.77 -12.43
C MET A 1 -0.58 0.70 -10.89
N LEU A 2 -0.96 1.73 -10.13
CA LEU A 2 -0.83 1.71 -8.65
C LEU A 2 -1.50 0.50 -7.98
N ARG A 3 -2.75 0.16 -8.31
CA ARG A 3 -3.47 -1.00 -7.73
C ARG A 3 -2.72 -2.32 -7.91
N ILE A 4 -2.16 -2.55 -9.10
CA ILE A 4 -1.37 -3.76 -9.40
C ILE A 4 -0.12 -3.80 -8.53
N LYS A 5 0.57 -2.66 -8.37
CA LYS A 5 1.75 -2.57 -7.50
C LYS A 5 1.42 -2.76 -6.03
N ALA A 6 0.30 -2.19 -5.56
CA ALA A 6 -0.20 -2.41 -4.21
C ALA A 6 -0.60 -3.88 -3.98
N PHE A 7 -1.18 -4.54 -4.99
CA PHE A 7 -1.44 -5.98 -4.94
C PHE A 7 -0.15 -6.79 -4.77
N LEU A 8 0.90 -6.47 -5.54
CA LEU A 8 2.19 -7.17 -5.42
C LEU A 8 2.87 -6.95 -4.05
N VAL A 9 2.66 -5.81 -3.38
CA VAL A 9 3.14 -5.61 -2.00
C VAL A 9 2.57 -6.66 -1.06
N VAL A 10 1.28 -6.98 -1.18
CA VAL A 10 0.62 -8.00 -0.34
C VAL A 10 1.10 -9.40 -0.72
N GLU A 11 1.08 -9.72 -2.02
CA GLU A 11 1.36 -11.08 -2.50
C GLU A 11 2.83 -11.49 -2.40
N ARG A 12 3.75 -10.58 -2.75
CA ARG A 12 5.18 -10.90 -2.90
C ARG A 12 6.03 -10.33 -1.78
N ASN A 13 5.64 -9.16 -1.24
CA ASN A 13 6.39 -8.47 -0.20
C ASN A 13 7.86 -8.19 -0.57
N ALA A 14 8.17 -7.81 -1.81
CA ALA A 14 9.53 -7.47 -2.25
C ALA A 14 9.81 -5.96 -2.19
N THR A 15 11.07 -5.57 -1.98
CA THR A 15 11.55 -4.18 -1.85
C THR A 15 11.12 -3.35 -3.06
N ARG A 16 11.18 -3.92 -4.27
CA ARG A 16 10.74 -3.28 -5.52
C ARG A 16 9.25 -2.91 -5.51
N ASP A 17 8.41 -3.73 -4.91
CA ASP A 17 6.96 -3.50 -4.91
C ASP A 17 6.63 -2.27 -4.05
N TYR A 18 7.32 -2.11 -2.91
CA TYR A 18 7.23 -0.90 -2.08
C TYR A 18 7.77 0.34 -2.78
N LEU A 19 8.91 0.24 -3.44
CA LEU A 19 9.50 1.32 -4.24
C LEU A 19 8.53 1.83 -5.31
N ASP A 20 7.95 0.91 -6.08
CA ASP A 20 6.98 1.25 -7.12
C ASP A 20 5.73 1.92 -6.54
N VAL A 21 5.22 1.44 -5.39
CA VAL A 21 4.08 2.06 -4.71
C VAL A 21 4.42 3.46 -4.19
N ALA A 22 5.60 3.63 -3.57
CA ALA A 22 6.04 4.92 -3.07
C ALA A 22 6.17 5.95 -4.21
N ALA A 23 6.91 5.60 -5.26
CA ALA A 23 7.10 6.48 -6.42
C ALA A 23 5.77 6.82 -7.10
N LEU A 24 4.93 5.82 -7.40
CA LEU A 24 3.64 6.05 -8.05
C LEU A 24 2.70 6.89 -7.19
N SER A 25 2.65 6.63 -5.87
CA SER A 25 1.76 7.38 -4.98
C SER A 25 2.22 8.83 -4.79
N TYR A 26 3.52 9.08 -4.80
CA TYR A 26 4.08 10.41 -4.80
C TYR A 26 3.69 11.18 -6.07
N HIS A 27 3.90 10.58 -7.25
CA HIS A 27 3.55 11.21 -8.53
C HIS A 27 2.04 11.46 -8.69
N LEU A 28 1.20 10.54 -8.24
CA LEU A 28 -0.26 10.70 -8.29
C LEU A 28 -0.79 11.67 -7.23
N GLY A 29 -0.09 11.80 -6.10
CA GLY A 29 -0.53 12.50 -4.91
C GLY A 29 -1.44 11.64 -4.02
N LEU A 30 -1.23 11.74 -2.71
CA LEU A 30 -1.83 10.86 -1.69
C LEU A 30 -3.35 10.71 -1.80
N LYS A 31 -4.10 11.80 -2.03
CA LYS A 31 -5.57 11.75 -2.14
C LYS A 31 -6.03 10.90 -3.33
N LYS A 32 -5.41 11.09 -4.50
CA LYS A 32 -5.75 10.31 -5.71
C LYS A 32 -5.31 8.86 -5.56
N SER A 33 -4.16 8.63 -4.92
CA SER A 33 -3.68 7.28 -4.63
C SER A 33 -4.60 6.53 -3.68
N ALA A 34 -5.02 7.16 -2.58
CA ALA A 34 -5.93 6.57 -1.62
C ALA A 34 -7.30 6.23 -2.26
N ALA A 35 -7.90 7.16 -3.00
CA ALA A 35 -9.14 6.91 -3.75
C ALA A 35 -8.98 5.80 -4.81
N ALA A 36 -7.80 5.68 -5.44
CA ALA A 36 -7.52 4.59 -6.34
C ALA A 36 -7.51 3.23 -5.60
N LEU A 37 -7.03 3.16 -4.36
CA LEU A 37 -6.91 1.91 -3.61
C LEU A 37 -8.24 1.44 -3.00
N GLU A 38 -9.22 2.31 -2.75
CA GLU A 38 -10.53 1.96 -2.13
C GLU A 38 -11.21 0.72 -2.72
N ARG A 39 -11.11 0.53 -4.04
CA ARG A 39 -11.77 -0.59 -4.73
C ARG A 39 -10.97 -1.89 -4.72
N MET A 40 -9.88 -1.98 -3.94
CA MET A 40 -9.06 -3.20 -3.91
C MET A 40 -9.80 -4.39 -3.32
N ASN A 41 -10.66 -4.19 -2.32
CA ASN A 41 -11.48 -5.28 -1.77
C ASN A 41 -12.46 -5.84 -2.81
N GLU A 42 -13.00 -5.02 -3.71
CA GLU A 42 -13.84 -5.49 -4.81
C GLU A 42 -13.02 -6.20 -5.90
N LEU A 43 -11.91 -5.59 -6.32
CA LEU A 43 -11.15 -6.02 -7.50
C LEU A 43 -10.23 -7.21 -7.24
N TYR A 44 -9.80 -7.41 -5.99
CA TYR A 44 -8.83 -8.42 -5.60
C TYR A 44 -9.35 -9.31 -4.45
N ALA A 45 -10.68 -9.37 -4.24
CA ALA A 45 -11.31 -10.13 -3.15
C ALA A 45 -10.77 -11.56 -2.97
N GLN A 46 -10.58 -12.26 -4.10
CA GLN A 46 -10.10 -13.65 -4.13
C GLN A 46 -8.65 -13.83 -3.67
N PHE A 47 -7.90 -12.73 -3.52
CA PHE A 47 -6.49 -12.73 -3.10
C PHE A 47 -6.29 -12.21 -1.67
N ALA A 48 -7.37 -11.88 -0.95
CA ALA A 48 -7.28 -11.33 0.40
C ALA A 48 -6.78 -12.34 1.48
N GLY A 49 -6.49 -13.59 1.10
CA GLY A 49 -6.07 -14.67 2.00
C GLY A 49 -7.15 -15.05 3.03
N GLU A 50 -6.77 -15.80 4.07
CA GLU A 50 -7.69 -16.23 5.14
C GLU A 50 -8.27 -15.05 5.96
N GLY A 51 -7.64 -13.88 5.91
CA GLY A 51 -8.07 -12.66 6.62
C GLY A 51 -9.19 -11.87 5.93
N GLY A 52 -9.54 -12.20 4.68
CA GLY A 52 -10.74 -11.71 3.99
C GLY A 52 -10.75 -10.22 3.58
N ASP A 53 -9.73 -9.44 3.91
CA ASP A 53 -9.67 -8.02 3.56
C ASP A 53 -8.30 -7.63 2.96
N MET A 54 -8.32 -7.32 1.66
CA MET A 54 -7.15 -6.92 0.88
C MET A 54 -6.62 -5.56 1.32
N LEU A 55 -7.51 -4.64 1.68
CA LEU A 55 -7.15 -3.30 2.13
C LEU A 55 -6.50 -3.32 3.51
N VAL A 56 -6.99 -4.14 4.44
CA VAL A 56 -6.36 -4.35 5.75
C VAL A 56 -4.96 -4.95 5.56
N SER A 57 -4.83 -5.97 4.72
CA SER A 57 -3.54 -6.62 4.44
C SER A 57 -2.53 -5.62 3.85
N LEU A 58 -2.97 -4.80 2.89
CA LEU A 58 -2.16 -3.72 2.34
C LEU A 58 -1.80 -2.68 3.39
N ALA A 59 -2.75 -2.27 4.25
CA ALA A 59 -2.51 -1.28 5.29
C ALA A 59 -1.42 -1.72 6.27
N VAL A 60 -1.44 -2.99 6.71
CA VAL A 60 -0.39 -3.56 7.57
C VAL A 60 0.97 -3.47 6.89
N LYS A 61 1.07 -3.92 5.63
CA LYS A 61 2.32 -3.88 4.86
C LYS A 61 2.85 -2.45 4.67
N LEU A 62 1.98 -1.48 4.37
CA LEU A 62 2.39 -0.08 4.17
C LEU A 62 2.71 0.67 5.47
N ALA A 63 2.07 0.31 6.58
CA ALA A 63 2.32 0.91 7.88
C ALA A 63 3.69 0.49 8.44
N ASN A 64 4.08 -0.76 8.22
CA ASN A 64 5.39 -1.28 8.58
C ASN A 64 6.03 -2.03 7.39
N PRO A 65 6.62 -1.31 6.41
CA PRO A 65 7.27 -1.92 5.26
C PRO A 65 8.45 -2.80 5.70
N ASP A 66 8.28 -4.11 5.54
CA ASP A 66 9.23 -5.15 5.92
C ASP A 66 9.34 -6.18 4.78
N PRO A 67 10.07 -5.86 3.71
CA PRO A 67 10.21 -6.72 2.53
C PRO A 67 11.11 -7.92 2.83
N TYR A 68 10.82 -9.07 2.21
CA TYR A 68 11.61 -10.28 2.46
C TYR A 68 13.06 -10.20 1.92
N ASP A 69 13.29 -9.39 0.90
CA ASP A 69 14.59 -9.20 0.22
C ASP A 69 15.29 -7.91 0.64
N LEU A 70 14.80 -7.24 1.70
CA LEU A 70 15.45 -6.06 2.24
C LEU A 70 16.75 -6.46 2.93
N THR A 71 17.82 -6.47 2.15
CA THR A 71 19.19 -6.63 2.65
C THR A 71 19.75 -5.27 3.06
N GLU A 72 20.88 -5.24 3.77
CA GLU A 72 21.61 -3.98 4.06
C GLU A 72 22.17 -3.30 2.78
N VAL A 73 21.89 -3.84 1.58
CA VAL A 73 22.55 -3.51 0.33
C VAL A 73 21.87 -2.37 -0.42
N ASP A 74 22.73 -1.58 -1.06
CA ASP A 74 22.49 -0.34 -1.78
C ASP A 74 21.31 -0.40 -2.77
N LEU A 75 20.30 0.43 -2.52
CA LEU A 75 19.16 0.60 -3.43
C LEU A 75 19.58 1.09 -4.83
N SER A 76 20.80 1.59 -5.01
CA SER A 76 21.35 1.94 -6.33
C SER A 76 21.46 0.75 -7.29
N GLU A 77 21.52 -0.49 -6.79
CA GLU A 77 21.56 -1.70 -7.62
C GLU A 77 20.23 -1.96 -8.36
N TYR A 78 19.13 -1.38 -7.87
CA TYR A 78 17.86 -1.47 -8.56
C TYR A 78 17.84 -0.52 -9.77
N LYS A 79 17.88 -1.13 -10.95
CA LYS A 79 17.88 -0.44 -12.24
C LYS A 79 16.80 0.64 -12.33
N GLY A 80 17.23 1.89 -12.52
CA GLY A 80 16.36 3.04 -12.79
C GLY A 80 15.81 3.72 -11.54
N ILE A 81 16.28 3.36 -10.34
CA ILE A 81 15.96 4.13 -9.13
C ILE A 81 16.66 5.49 -9.17
N ILE A 82 15.89 6.52 -8.81
CA ILE A 82 16.34 7.90 -8.68
C ILE A 82 16.01 8.41 -7.28
N ALA A 83 16.68 9.47 -6.84
CA ALA A 83 16.33 10.16 -5.61
C ALA A 83 14.87 10.67 -5.64
N PRO A 84 14.12 10.63 -4.53
CA PRO A 84 14.54 10.15 -3.19
C PRO A 84 14.37 8.63 -2.98
N TRP A 85 13.94 7.88 -3.99
CA TRP A 85 13.61 6.45 -3.85
C TRP A 85 14.84 5.53 -3.75
N ASN A 86 16.05 6.09 -3.82
CA ASN A 86 17.30 5.41 -3.47
C ASN A 86 17.57 5.42 -1.94
N ASP A 87 16.70 6.03 -1.13
CA ASP A 87 16.73 5.94 0.33
C ASP A 87 15.50 5.17 0.83
N TRP A 88 15.72 4.03 1.50
CA TRP A 88 14.65 3.21 2.05
C TRP A 88 13.78 4.00 3.04
N ARG A 89 14.36 4.95 3.78
CA ARG A 89 13.60 5.79 4.73
C ARG A 89 12.59 6.66 4.00
N ALA A 90 12.92 7.16 2.80
CA ALA A 90 11.99 7.93 1.98
C ALA A 90 10.84 7.06 1.46
N VAL A 91 11.14 5.82 1.05
CA VAL A 91 10.13 4.83 0.65
C VAL A 91 9.18 4.55 1.82
N GLN A 92 9.73 4.25 2.99
CA GLN A 92 8.94 4.00 4.20
C GLN A 92 8.07 5.20 4.58
N ALA A 93 8.61 6.41 4.53
CA ALA A 93 7.86 7.63 4.83
C ALA A 93 6.66 7.81 3.88
N GLN A 94 6.87 7.58 2.58
CA GLN A 94 5.81 7.68 1.58
C GLN A 94 4.75 6.57 1.73
N CYS A 95 5.14 5.33 2.01
CA CYS A 95 4.21 4.23 2.31
C CYS A 95 3.34 4.56 3.54
N ARG A 96 3.95 5.07 4.62
CA ARG A 96 3.23 5.50 5.82
C ARG A 96 2.28 6.67 5.55
N ALA A 97 2.69 7.64 4.74
CA ALA A 97 1.82 8.75 4.34
C ALA A 97 0.62 8.25 3.52
N LEU A 98 0.85 7.29 2.62
CA LEU A 98 -0.21 6.67 1.81
C LEU A 98 -1.21 5.92 2.67
N VAL A 99 -0.78 5.08 3.61
CA VAL A 99 -1.72 4.34 4.48
C VAL A 99 -2.52 5.29 5.37
N VAL A 100 -1.92 6.38 5.87
CA VAL A 100 -2.67 7.40 6.62
C VAL A 100 -3.73 8.08 5.76
N ALA A 101 -3.42 8.41 4.50
CA ALA A 101 -4.39 9.01 3.58
C ALA A 101 -5.51 8.03 3.24
N PHE A 102 -5.17 6.77 3.03
CA PHE A 102 -6.09 5.66 2.80
C PHE A 102 -7.05 5.44 3.97
N LEU A 103 -6.55 5.34 5.21
CA LEU A 103 -7.37 5.14 6.41
C LEU A 103 -8.30 6.32 6.73
N LYS A 104 -7.94 7.52 6.27
CA LYS A 104 -8.81 8.72 6.41
C LYS A 104 -9.95 8.75 5.40
N LEU A 105 -9.85 8.01 4.29
CA LEU A 105 -10.90 7.91 3.29
C LEU A 105 -11.88 6.77 3.56
N SER A 106 -11.51 5.80 4.41
CA SER A 106 -12.41 4.74 4.84
C SER A 106 -13.66 5.37 5.45
N PRO A 107 -14.86 5.23 4.84
CA PRO A 107 -16.07 5.62 5.54
C PRO A 107 -16.15 4.80 6.82
N GLN A 108 -16.33 5.47 7.96
CA GLN A 108 -16.67 4.77 9.21
C GLN A 108 -17.80 3.81 8.88
N SER A 109 -17.56 2.52 9.06
CA SER A 109 -18.54 1.46 8.85
C SER A 109 -19.84 1.90 9.51
N SER A 110 -20.87 2.10 8.70
CA SER A 110 -22.23 2.37 9.14
C SER A 110 -22.58 1.35 10.23
N SER A 111 -22.83 1.84 11.44
CA SER A 111 -23.43 1.02 12.49
C SER A 111 -24.70 0.37 11.90
N PRO A 112 -24.91 -0.94 12.06
CA PRO A 112 -26.22 -1.50 11.73
C PRO A 112 -27.25 -0.76 12.58
N ALA A 113 -28.26 -0.20 11.93
CA ALA A 113 -29.39 0.40 12.62
C ALA A 113 -29.99 -0.67 13.55
N PRO A 114 -30.37 -0.32 14.80
CA PRO A 114 -31.10 -1.26 15.63
C PRO A 114 -32.41 -1.58 14.92
N GLU A 115 -32.58 -2.83 14.49
CA GLU A 115 -33.88 -3.34 14.06
C GLU A 115 -34.83 -3.19 15.26
N GLY A 116 -35.72 -2.21 15.13
CA GLY A 116 -36.72 -1.89 16.13
C GLY A 116 -38.05 -2.56 15.82
N SER A 117 -38.59 -3.15 16.89
CA SER A 117 -39.99 -3.52 17.19
C SER A 117 -40.48 -4.87 16.71
#